data_AF-A0AAW9IFU2-F1
#
_entry.id   AF-A0AAW9IFU2-F1
#
_cell.length_a   1.000
_cell.length_b   1.000
_cell.length_c   1.000
_cell.angle_alpha   90.00
_cell.angle_beta   90.00
_cell.angle_gamma   90.00
#
_symmetry.space_group_name_H-M   'P 1'
#
loop_
_entity.id
_entity.type
_entity.pdbx_description
1 polymer ?
#
loop_
_entity_poly.entity_id
_entity_poly.type
_entity_poly.pdbx_seq_one_letter_code
_entity_poly.pdbx_strand_id
1 'polypeptide(L)'
;ILTTGTYLRARIIIGDVTYNSGPNGLAAANELSQSLIDLGISLRRFKTGTPARINKRSVDFSKMIEQPGDEKIVPFSFISGDISRDQVSCWLTYTSEETHKIIQENISRSPMYNGLIEGVGPRYCPSIEDKVMRFPDRERHQLFIEPEGEDTQEMYIGGMSSSLPEDVQLQMLRTVPGLENVEIMRTA
;
A
#
# COMPACT_ATOMS: atom_id res chain seq x y z
N ILE A 1 -3.12 -23.64 17.46
CA ILE A 1 -3.06 -23.02 16.12
C ILE A 1 -2.43 -21.65 16.30
N LEU A 2 -1.38 -21.30 15.54
CA LEU A 2 -0.74 -19.97 15.59
C LEU A 2 -1.10 -19.19 14.32
N THR A 3 -1.74 -18.02 14.47
CA THR A 3 -2.18 -17.15 13.37
C THR A 3 -1.77 -15.71 13.64
N THR A 4 -0.46 -15.50 13.82
CA THR A 4 0.10 -14.23 14.30
C THR A 4 0.10 -13.09 13.27
N GLY A 5 -0.32 -13.35 12.03
CA GLY A 5 -0.29 -12.37 10.94
C GLY A 5 1.08 -11.71 10.80
N THR A 6 1.10 -10.38 10.74
CA THR A 6 2.30 -9.56 10.58
C THR A 6 2.93 -9.10 11.91
N TYR A 7 2.56 -9.70 13.06
CA TYR A 7 2.98 -9.20 14.39
C TYR A 7 4.30 -9.79 14.93
N LEU A 8 4.72 -11.00 14.51
CA LEU A 8 5.95 -11.63 15.02
C LEU A 8 7.19 -10.83 14.62
N ARG A 9 7.91 -10.25 15.61
CA ARG A 9 9.08 -9.38 15.40
C ARG A 9 8.87 -8.35 14.28
N ALA A 10 7.67 -7.76 14.28
CA ALA A 10 7.22 -6.79 13.31
C ALA A 10 8.06 -5.52 13.35
N ARG A 11 8.37 -4.97 12.17
CA ARG A 11 9.10 -3.71 11.99
C ARG A 11 8.37 -2.91 10.92
N ILE A 12 8.12 -1.64 11.21
CA ILE A 12 7.65 -0.66 10.23
C ILE A 12 8.87 0.09 9.69
N ILE A 13 8.90 0.31 8.38
CA ILE A 13 10.04 0.90 7.65
C ILE A 13 9.49 1.91 6.64
N ILE A 14 9.82 3.18 6.82
CA ILE A 14 9.38 4.30 5.97
C ILE A 14 10.62 5.15 5.69
N GLY A 15 11.20 5.02 4.50
CA GLY A 15 12.48 5.63 4.20
C GLY A 15 13.56 5.21 5.20
N ASP A 16 14.23 6.19 5.79
CA ASP A 16 15.25 6.00 6.83
C ASP A 16 14.67 5.74 8.23
N VAL A 17 13.36 5.90 8.43
CA VAL A 17 12.70 5.66 9.71
C VAL A 17 12.35 4.17 9.85
N THR A 18 12.83 3.54 10.94
CA THR A 18 12.49 2.16 11.28
C THR A 18 12.19 1.99 12.76
N TYR A 19 11.10 1.30 13.10
CA TYR A 19 10.73 1.03 14.48
C TYR A 19 9.98 -0.31 14.64
N ASN A 20 10.03 -0.89 15.85
CA ASN A 20 9.33 -2.13 16.17
C ASN A 20 7.86 -1.83 16.47
N SER A 21 6.99 -2.14 15.52
CA SER A 21 5.54 -2.01 15.66
C SER A 21 4.86 -3.03 14.76
N GLY A 22 3.73 -3.54 15.24
CA GLY A 22 2.71 -4.15 14.38
C GLY A 22 1.93 -3.09 13.59
N PRO A 23 0.96 -3.52 12.78
CA PRO A 23 0.10 -2.63 12.01
C PRO A 23 -0.66 -1.63 12.89
N ASN A 24 -0.91 -0.43 12.37
CA ASN A 24 -1.73 0.61 13.02
C ASN A 24 -1.29 0.99 14.44
N GLY A 25 0.02 0.99 14.71
CA GLY A 25 0.58 1.40 16.00
C GLY A 25 0.43 0.36 17.13
N LEU A 26 0.02 -0.87 16.80
CA LEU A 26 -0.08 -1.96 17.77
C LEU A 26 1.29 -2.57 18.08
N ALA A 27 1.47 -3.12 19.28
CA ALA A 27 2.75 -3.69 19.68
C ALA A 27 3.13 -4.97 18.90
N ALA A 28 4.42 -5.14 18.63
CA ALA A 28 4.95 -6.36 18.01
C ALA A 28 5.04 -7.54 19.01
N ALA A 29 4.81 -8.76 18.55
CA ALA A 29 4.96 -9.99 19.34
C ALA A 29 6.42 -10.48 19.32
N ASN A 30 7.26 -9.87 20.15
CA ASN A 30 8.69 -10.16 20.20
C ASN A 30 9.00 -11.45 21.00
N GLU A 31 8.39 -11.63 22.16
CA GLU A 31 8.68 -12.75 23.06
C GLU A 31 8.30 -14.11 22.48
N LEU A 32 7.13 -14.21 21.84
CA LEU A 32 6.69 -15.44 21.17
C LEU A 32 7.69 -15.88 20.09
N SER A 33 8.29 -14.93 19.37
CA SER A 33 9.30 -15.24 18.37
C SER A 33 10.56 -15.85 19.01
N GLN A 34 10.97 -15.33 20.19
CA GLN A 34 12.10 -15.88 20.93
C GLN A 34 11.80 -17.29 21.42
N SER A 35 10.63 -17.54 22.00
CA SER A 35 10.23 -18.87 22.44
C SER A 35 10.22 -19.90 21.30
N LEU A 36 9.81 -19.52 20.08
CA LEU A 36 9.86 -20.39 18.91
C LEU A 36 11.32 -20.75 18.54
N ILE A 37 12.22 -19.76 18.55
CA ILE A 37 13.65 -19.97 18.30
C ILE A 37 14.25 -20.90 19.35
N ASP A 38 13.95 -20.68 20.64
CA ASP A 38 14.46 -21.48 21.76
C ASP A 38 14.00 -22.94 21.68
N LEU A 39 12.82 -23.18 21.09
CA LEU A 39 12.30 -24.52 20.78
C LEU A 39 12.89 -25.14 19.51
N GLY A 40 13.88 -24.49 18.87
CA GLY A 40 14.55 -24.97 17.67
C GLY A 40 13.80 -24.69 16.36
N ILE A 41 12.79 -23.82 16.37
CA ILE A 41 12.03 -23.47 15.15
C ILE A 41 12.75 -22.32 14.44
N SER A 42 13.21 -22.59 13.21
CA SER A 42 13.80 -21.55 12.36
C SER A 42 12.75 -20.53 11.90
N LEU A 43 13.05 -19.23 12.05
CA LEU A 43 12.21 -18.13 11.60
C LEU A 43 12.81 -17.46 10.36
N ARG A 44 11.94 -16.93 9.48
CA ARG A 44 12.32 -16.14 8.30
C ARG A 44 11.60 -14.79 8.31
N ARG A 45 12.18 -13.80 7.62
CA ARG A 45 11.55 -12.49 7.44
C ARG A 45 10.98 -12.33 6.04
N PHE A 46 9.72 -11.91 5.99
CA PHE A 46 9.07 -11.43 4.78
C PHE A 46 8.78 -9.94 4.92
N LYS A 47 8.67 -9.27 3.78
CA LYS A 47 8.27 -7.87 3.69
C LYS A 47 7.01 -7.77 2.86
N THR A 48 6.05 -6.99 3.32
CA THR A 48 4.93 -6.48 2.53
C THR A 48 4.93 -4.96 2.62
N GLY A 49 4.36 -4.30 1.61
CA GLY A 49 4.20 -2.85 1.58
C GLY A 49 2.72 -2.49 1.44
N THR A 50 2.35 -1.34 1.93
CA THR A 50 1.01 -0.77 1.81
C THR A 50 1.14 0.62 1.19
N PRO A 51 0.14 1.16 0.48
CA PRO A 51 0.16 2.55 0.03
C PRO A 51 -0.16 3.51 1.17
N ALA A 52 0.09 4.79 0.92
CA ALA A 52 -0.44 5.86 1.74
C ALA A 52 -1.98 5.89 1.67
N ARG A 53 -2.62 6.43 2.71
CA ARG A 53 -4.05 6.72 2.74
C ARG A 53 -4.22 8.21 2.61
N ILE A 54 -5.17 8.60 1.77
CA ILE A 54 -5.38 10.00 1.41
C ILE A 54 -6.77 10.47 1.80
N ASN A 55 -6.91 11.77 2.01
CA ASN A 55 -8.18 12.39 2.34
C ASN A 55 -9.05 12.55 1.09
N LYS A 56 -10.21 11.91 1.06
CA LYS A 56 -11.22 11.99 -0.01
C LYS A 56 -11.53 13.43 -0.44
N ARG A 57 -11.53 14.38 0.49
CA ARG A 57 -11.83 15.80 0.22
C ARG A 57 -10.77 16.51 -0.64
N SER A 58 -9.56 15.95 -0.69
CA SER A 58 -8.43 16.50 -1.47
C SER A 58 -8.32 15.90 -2.88
N VAL A 59 -9.23 14.99 -3.24
CA VAL A 59 -9.21 14.25 -4.52
C VAL A 59 -10.16 14.92 -5.53
N ASP A 60 -9.63 15.23 -6.71
CA ASP A 60 -10.41 15.68 -7.86
C ASP A 60 -10.82 14.49 -8.73
N PHE A 61 -11.99 13.93 -8.43
CA PHE A 61 -12.55 12.79 -9.14
C PHE A 61 -12.90 13.08 -10.61
N SER A 62 -13.02 14.36 -11.02
CA SER A 62 -13.35 14.72 -12.41
C SER A 62 -12.24 14.35 -13.40
N LYS A 63 -11.02 14.13 -12.89
CA LYS A 63 -9.85 13.71 -13.67
C LYS A 63 -9.65 12.19 -13.68
N MET A 64 -10.55 11.42 -13.09
CA MET A 64 -10.46 9.97 -12.97
C MET A 64 -11.63 9.28 -13.67
N ILE A 65 -11.47 7.99 -13.95
CA ILE A 65 -12.52 7.17 -14.55
C ILE A 65 -13.25 6.45 -13.43
N GLU A 66 -14.52 6.75 -13.22
CA GLU A 66 -15.36 6.02 -12.26
C GLU A 66 -15.48 4.54 -12.65
N GLN A 67 -15.37 3.66 -11.66
CA GLN A 67 -15.50 2.21 -11.76
C GLN A 67 -16.56 1.75 -10.76
N PRO A 68 -17.86 1.77 -11.15
CA PRO A 68 -18.93 1.30 -10.28
C PRO A 68 -18.88 -0.22 -10.14
N GLY A 69 -19.51 -0.73 -9.09
CA GLY A 69 -19.77 -2.17 -8.95
C GLY A 69 -20.76 -2.68 -10.01
N ASP A 70 -20.83 -4.00 -10.19
CA ASP A 70 -21.77 -4.63 -11.11
C ASP A 70 -23.22 -4.34 -10.72
N GLU A 71 -24.09 -4.12 -11.71
CA GLU A 71 -25.53 -3.88 -11.47
C GLU A 71 -26.19 -5.04 -10.70
N LYS A 72 -25.76 -6.28 -10.98
CA LYS A 72 -26.23 -7.47 -10.27
C LYS A 72 -25.21 -7.86 -9.19
N ILE A 73 -25.60 -7.64 -7.94
CA ILE A 73 -24.81 -8.08 -6.78
C ILE A 73 -24.87 -9.60 -6.66
N VAL A 74 -23.71 -10.26 -6.75
CA VAL A 74 -23.58 -11.70 -6.51
C VAL A 74 -23.00 -11.90 -5.11
N PRO A 75 -23.76 -12.45 -4.15
CA PRO A 75 -23.23 -12.76 -2.83
C PRO A 75 -22.06 -13.74 -2.92
N PHE A 76 -21.03 -13.51 -2.12
CA PHE A 76 -19.89 -14.43 -2.05
C PHE A 76 -20.26 -15.79 -1.40
N SER A 77 -21.28 -15.79 -0.53
CA SER A 77 -21.72 -16.98 0.22
C SER A 77 -22.99 -17.57 -0.39
N PHE A 78 -22.98 -18.89 -0.60
CA PHE A 78 -24.13 -19.65 -1.13
C PHE A 78 -25.37 -19.67 -0.23
N ILE A 79 -25.22 -19.33 1.05
CA ILE A 79 -26.32 -19.30 2.03
C ILE A 79 -26.81 -17.89 2.33
N SER A 80 -26.14 -16.87 1.79
CA SER A 80 -26.70 -15.52 1.81
C SER A 80 -27.91 -15.51 0.87
N GLY A 81 -29.01 -14.91 1.31
CA GLY A 81 -30.11 -14.58 0.40
C GLY A 81 -29.69 -13.48 -0.58
N ASP A 82 -30.67 -12.96 -1.32
CA ASP A 82 -30.43 -11.82 -2.20
C ASP A 82 -29.96 -10.60 -1.38
N ILE A 83 -28.88 -9.98 -1.86
CA ILE A 83 -28.31 -8.77 -1.26
C ILE A 83 -28.69 -7.59 -2.16
N SER A 84 -29.35 -6.60 -1.58
CA SER A 84 -29.55 -5.28 -2.19
C SER A 84 -28.90 -4.25 -1.28
N ARG A 85 -27.90 -3.54 -1.80
CA ARG A 85 -27.21 -2.45 -1.11
C ARG A 85 -26.72 -1.43 -2.12
N ASP A 86 -26.59 -0.19 -1.68
CA ASP A 86 -25.86 0.81 -2.43
C ASP A 86 -24.38 0.40 -2.47
N GLN A 87 -23.82 0.43 -3.68
CA GLN A 87 -22.41 0.17 -3.93
C GLN A 87 -21.69 1.51 -4.05
N VAL A 88 -20.52 1.60 -3.43
CA VAL A 88 -19.62 2.73 -3.59
C VAL A 88 -18.67 2.46 -4.75
N SER A 89 -18.50 3.44 -5.63
CA SER A 89 -17.57 3.34 -6.75
C SER A 89 -16.12 3.38 -6.28
N CYS A 90 -15.23 2.84 -7.12
CA CYS A 90 -13.80 3.14 -7.09
C CYS A 90 -13.46 4.06 -8.28
N TRP A 91 -12.25 4.60 -8.29
CA TRP A 91 -11.79 5.46 -9.38
C TRP A 91 -10.46 4.99 -9.95
N LEU A 92 -10.38 4.92 -11.27
CA LEU A 92 -9.21 4.50 -12.03
C LEU A 92 -8.41 5.74 -12.46
N THR A 93 -7.12 5.73 -12.16
CA THR A 93 -6.15 6.73 -12.62
C THR A 93 -4.81 6.05 -12.93
N TYR A 94 -3.78 6.81 -13.26
CA TYR A 94 -2.48 6.30 -13.66
C TYR A 94 -1.35 7.15 -13.09
N THR A 95 -0.20 6.53 -12.86
CA THR A 95 1.04 7.29 -12.70
C THR A 95 1.42 8.03 -13.99
N SER A 96 2.24 9.07 -13.87
CA SER A 96 2.79 9.82 -14.99
C SER A 96 4.30 9.59 -15.14
N GLU A 97 4.87 10.06 -16.24
CA GLU A 97 6.33 10.06 -16.43
C GLU A 97 7.05 10.82 -15.29
N GLU A 98 6.47 11.92 -14.83
CA GLU A 98 7.02 12.70 -13.69
C GLU A 98 6.99 11.87 -12.39
N THR A 99 5.94 11.07 -12.16
CA THR A 99 5.92 10.12 -11.04
C THR A 99 7.14 9.19 -11.08
N HIS A 100 7.46 8.65 -12.27
CA HIS A 100 8.54 7.68 -12.44
C HIS A 100 9.90 8.35 -12.26
N LYS A 101 10.06 9.57 -12.79
CA LYS A 101 11.27 10.37 -12.61
C LYS A 101 11.56 10.65 -11.13
N ILE A 102 10.57 11.11 -10.37
CA ILE A 102 10.71 11.35 -8.91
C ILE A 102 11.14 10.07 -8.20
N ILE A 103 10.54 8.93 -8.54
CA ILE A 103 10.91 7.62 -7.97
C ILE A 103 12.36 7.26 -8.31
N GLN A 104 12.78 7.42 -9.57
CA GLN A 104 14.13 7.09 -10.01
C GLN A 104 15.19 7.97 -9.35
N GLU A 105 14.94 9.28 -9.25
CA GLU A 105 15.83 10.24 -8.58
C GLU A 105 15.99 9.94 -7.08
N ASN A 106 14.97 9.34 -6.45
CA ASN A 106 14.96 9.01 -5.02
C ASN A 106 15.15 7.52 -4.73
N ILE A 107 15.50 6.69 -5.72
CA ILE A 107 15.53 5.23 -5.56
C ILE A 107 16.55 4.79 -4.48
N SER A 108 17.65 5.52 -4.34
CA SER A 108 18.68 5.30 -3.30
C SER A 108 18.16 5.52 -1.88
N ARG A 109 17.03 6.23 -1.72
CA ARG A 109 16.35 6.45 -0.44
C ARG A 109 15.32 5.35 -0.14
N SER A 110 15.04 4.46 -1.09
CA SER A 110 14.15 3.32 -0.85
C SER A 110 14.87 2.25 -0.01
N PRO A 111 14.26 1.82 1.10
CA PRO A 111 14.77 0.73 1.94
C PRO A 111 14.95 -0.60 1.21
N MET A 112 14.25 -0.77 0.09
CA MET A 112 14.39 -1.92 -0.81
C MET A 112 15.73 -1.93 -1.56
N TYR A 113 16.29 -0.75 -1.82
CA TYR A 113 17.45 -0.58 -2.69
C TYR A 113 18.72 -0.14 -1.95
N ASN A 114 18.58 0.39 -0.73
CA ASN A 114 19.72 0.80 0.10
C ASN A 114 20.22 -0.28 1.09
N GLY A 115 19.61 -1.47 1.08
CA GLY A 115 20.00 -2.59 1.93
C GLY A 115 19.42 -2.60 3.34
N LEU A 116 18.56 -1.64 3.72
CA LEU A 116 17.88 -1.65 5.03
C LEU A 116 16.89 -2.81 5.19
N ILE A 117 16.28 -3.28 4.10
CA ILE A 117 15.35 -4.41 4.12
C ILE A 117 16.09 -5.71 3.81
N GLU A 118 16.38 -6.46 4.88
CA GLU A 118 16.81 -7.86 4.79
C GLU A 118 15.58 -8.77 4.72
N GLY A 119 15.06 -9.00 3.51
CA GLY A 119 13.92 -9.88 3.31
C GLY A 119 13.52 -10.03 1.84
N VAL A 120 13.08 -11.23 1.46
CA VAL A 120 12.56 -11.48 0.12
C VAL A 120 11.15 -10.88 0.03
N GLY A 121 10.99 -9.82 -0.78
CA GLY A 121 9.69 -9.28 -1.12
C GLY A 121 8.85 -10.28 -1.95
N PRO A 122 7.52 -10.13 -1.98
CA PRO A 122 6.67 -10.94 -2.84
C PRO A 122 7.09 -10.76 -4.31
N ARG A 123 7.36 -11.87 -5.02
CA ARG A 123 7.75 -11.82 -6.45
C ARG A 123 6.70 -11.16 -7.35
N TYR A 124 5.42 -11.20 -6.94
CA TYR A 124 4.27 -10.93 -7.82
C TYR A 124 3.54 -9.61 -7.54
N CYS A 125 3.77 -8.97 -6.39
CA CYS A 125 3.16 -7.67 -6.06
C CYS A 125 4.24 -6.68 -5.56
N PRO A 126 5.12 -6.23 -6.47
CA PRO A 126 6.18 -5.29 -6.13
C PRO A 126 5.62 -3.92 -5.72
N SER A 127 6.35 -3.19 -4.88
CA SER A 127 6.06 -1.78 -4.59
C SER A 127 6.17 -0.93 -5.86
N ILE A 128 5.60 0.27 -5.89
CA ILE A 128 5.64 1.13 -7.07
C ILE A 128 7.07 1.43 -7.50
N GLU A 129 7.99 1.67 -6.54
CA GLU A 129 9.40 1.87 -6.85
C GLU A 129 10.04 0.65 -7.52
N ASP A 130 9.64 -0.56 -7.13
CA ASP A 130 10.16 -1.80 -7.71
C ASP A 130 9.51 -2.12 -9.07
N LYS A 131 8.24 -1.74 -9.28
CA LYS A 131 7.60 -1.78 -10.61
C LYS A 131 8.32 -0.88 -11.60
N VAL A 132 8.56 0.38 -11.23
CA VAL A 132 9.24 1.36 -12.10
C VAL A 132 10.65 0.90 -12.48
N MET A 133 11.40 0.33 -11.54
CA MET A 133 12.76 -0.15 -11.82
C MET A 133 12.79 -1.44 -12.64
N ARG A 134 11.80 -2.34 -12.48
CA ARG A 134 11.75 -3.62 -13.21
C ARG A 134 11.13 -3.53 -14.60
N PHE A 135 10.21 -2.60 -14.79
CA PHE A 135 9.46 -2.43 -16.04
C PHE A 135 9.66 -1.01 -16.59
N PRO A 136 10.91 -0.64 -16.95
CA PRO A 136 11.24 0.71 -17.40
C PRO A 136 10.61 1.07 -18.75
N ASP A 137 10.13 0.09 -19.50
CA ASP A 137 9.40 0.24 -20.76
C ASP A 137 7.94 0.68 -20.58
N ARG A 138 7.42 0.63 -19.34
CA ARG A 138 6.05 1.04 -19.04
C ARG A 138 6.02 2.54 -18.73
N GLU A 139 5.39 3.32 -19.62
CA GLU A 139 5.22 4.78 -19.45
C GLU A 139 4.32 5.15 -18.27
N ARG A 140 3.41 4.26 -17.86
CA ARG A 140 2.47 4.48 -16.75
C ARG A 140 2.04 3.17 -16.10
N HIS A 141 1.64 3.27 -14.84
CA HIS A 141 1.10 2.17 -14.04
C HIS A 141 -0.32 2.52 -13.58
N GLN A 142 -1.21 1.54 -13.68
CA GLN A 142 -2.61 1.69 -13.27
C GLN A 142 -2.73 1.78 -11.75
N LEU A 143 -3.58 2.71 -11.29
CA LEU A 143 -3.92 2.92 -9.89
C LEU A 143 -5.44 2.89 -9.69
N PHE A 144 -5.86 2.40 -8.53
CA PHE A 144 -7.25 2.51 -8.07
C PHE A 144 -7.31 3.37 -6.81
N ILE A 145 -8.24 4.32 -6.78
CA ILE A 145 -8.59 5.09 -5.60
C ILE A 145 -9.86 4.46 -5.02
N GLU A 146 -9.73 3.85 -3.85
CA GLU A 146 -10.74 2.97 -3.26
C GLU A 146 -11.18 3.52 -1.90
N PRO A 147 -12.47 3.73 -1.61
CA PRO A 147 -12.93 4.10 -0.28
C PRO A 147 -12.59 3.00 0.76
N GLU A 148 -11.99 3.37 1.91
CA GLU A 148 -11.77 2.39 3.00
C GLU A 148 -13.06 2.09 3.81
N GLY A 149 -14.12 2.88 3.62
CA GLY A 149 -15.43 2.67 4.24
C GLY A 149 -16.41 3.79 3.92
N GLU A 150 -17.68 3.60 4.30
CA GLU A 150 -18.77 4.56 4.06
C GLU A 150 -18.69 5.79 4.99
N ASP A 151 -18.22 5.58 6.23
CA ASP A 151 -18.19 6.60 7.29
C ASP A 151 -16.82 7.28 7.47
N THR A 152 -15.86 7.03 6.56
CA THR A 152 -14.51 7.62 6.61
C THR A 152 -14.23 8.48 5.38
N GLN A 153 -13.27 9.37 5.51
CA GLN A 153 -12.70 10.11 4.39
C GLN A 153 -11.39 9.48 3.90
N GLU A 154 -10.96 8.36 4.49
CA GLU A 154 -9.76 7.67 4.04
C GLU A 154 -10.02 6.92 2.72
N MET A 155 -9.15 7.17 1.75
CA MET A 155 -9.10 6.44 0.49
C MET A 155 -7.76 5.69 0.40
N TYR A 156 -7.82 4.46 -0.07
CA TYR A 156 -6.69 3.59 -0.35
C TYR A 156 -6.24 3.77 -1.82
N ILE A 157 -4.93 3.80 -2.07
CA ILE A 157 -4.36 3.94 -3.42
C ILE A 157 -3.83 2.59 -3.90
N GLY A 158 -4.73 1.76 -4.41
CA GLY A 158 -4.43 0.46 -5.01
C GLY A 158 -3.35 0.57 -6.09
N GLY A 159 -2.26 -0.18 -5.92
CA GLY A 159 -1.13 -0.20 -6.86
C GLY A 159 0.05 0.69 -6.49
N MET A 160 -0.09 1.57 -5.48
CA MET A 160 0.91 2.57 -5.08
C MET A 160 1.65 2.24 -3.76
N SER A 161 1.75 0.96 -3.39
CA SER A 161 2.52 0.56 -2.19
C SER A 161 3.95 1.04 -2.30
N SER A 162 4.49 1.64 -1.23
CA SER A 162 5.86 2.15 -1.24
C SER A 162 6.52 2.02 0.13
N SER A 163 7.84 2.18 0.14
CA SER A 163 8.64 2.34 1.35
C SER A 163 9.53 3.60 1.28
N LEU A 164 9.32 4.45 0.28
CA LEU A 164 10.04 5.72 0.14
C LEU A 164 9.74 6.67 1.31
N PRO A 165 10.63 7.64 1.59
CA PRO A 165 10.37 8.69 2.59
C PRO A 165 9.09 9.48 2.32
N GLU A 166 8.46 9.99 3.37
CA GLU A 166 7.19 10.72 3.32
C GLU A 166 7.20 11.91 2.34
N ASP A 167 8.29 12.69 2.31
CA ASP A 167 8.44 13.82 1.40
C ASP A 167 8.40 13.39 -0.07
N VAL A 168 8.98 12.22 -0.38
CA VAL A 168 8.97 11.63 -1.73
C VAL A 168 7.59 11.07 -2.05
N GLN A 169 6.93 10.44 -1.07
CA GLN A 169 5.57 9.93 -1.23
C GLN A 169 4.61 11.07 -1.61
N LEU A 170 4.70 12.22 -0.94
CA LEU A 170 3.87 13.38 -1.26
C LEU A 170 4.17 13.93 -2.65
N GLN A 171 5.45 14.04 -3.02
CA GLN A 171 5.86 14.50 -4.35
C GLN A 171 5.31 13.59 -5.45
N MET A 172 5.52 12.28 -5.35
CA MET A 172 5.06 11.33 -6.37
C MET A 172 3.52 11.31 -6.47
N LEU A 173 2.80 11.39 -5.35
CA LEU A 173 1.33 11.39 -5.37
C LEU A 173 0.75 12.63 -6.05
N ARG A 174 1.35 13.80 -5.87
CA ARG A 174 0.91 15.06 -6.50
C ARG A 174 1.07 15.09 -8.02
N THR A 175 1.80 14.13 -8.60
CA THR A 175 1.93 13.98 -10.06
C THR A 175 0.86 13.09 -10.70
N VAL A 176 0.02 12.44 -9.89
CA VAL A 176 -1.07 11.59 -10.36
C VAL A 176 -2.29 12.47 -10.68
N PRO A 177 -2.91 12.33 -11.87
CA PRO A 177 -4.09 13.11 -12.22
C PRO A 177 -5.21 12.95 -11.19
N GLY A 178 -5.69 14.08 -10.67
CA GLY A 178 -6.70 14.14 -9.62
C GLY A 178 -6.17 14.17 -8.18
N LEU A 179 -4.85 14.02 -7.99
CA LEU A 179 -4.19 14.05 -6.68
C LEU A 179 -3.24 15.25 -6.51
N GLU A 180 -3.35 16.29 -7.35
CA GLU A 180 -2.40 17.41 -7.37
C GLU A 180 -2.34 18.17 -6.02
N ASN A 181 -3.46 18.19 -5.28
CA ASN A 181 -3.59 18.83 -3.98
C ASN A 181 -3.78 17.82 -2.84
N VAL A 182 -3.36 16.57 -3.04
CA VAL A 182 -3.65 15.48 -2.10
C VAL A 182 -3.11 15.74 -0.70
N GLU A 183 -3.93 15.40 0.30
CA GLU A 183 -3.55 15.36 1.70
C GLU A 183 -3.40 13.90 2.15
N ILE A 184 -2.23 13.57 2.70
CA ILE A 184 -1.95 12.24 3.25
C ILE A 184 -2.48 12.18 4.69
N MET A 185 -3.29 11.17 4.99
CA MET A 185 -3.78 10.87 6.34
C MET A 185 -2.88 9.87 7.06
N ARG A 186 -2.33 8.89 6.31
CA ARG A 186 -1.35 7.91 6.79
C ARG A 186 -0.33 7.63 5.70
N THR A 187 0.96 7.66 6.03
CA THR A 187 2.04 7.31 5.10
C THR A 187 2.05 5.79 4.79
N ALA A 188 2.70 5.44 3.67
CA ALA A 188 2.93 4.06 3.23
C ALA A 188 3.87 3.29 4.17
#